data_AF-A0A8B6DRY4-F1
#
_entry.id   AF-A0A8B6DRY4-F1
#
_cell.length_a   1.000
_cell.length_b   1.000
_cell.length_c   1.000
_cell.angle_alpha   90.00
_cell.angle_beta   90.00
_cell.angle_gamma   90.00
#
_symmetry.space_group_name_H-M   'P 1'
#
loop_
_entity.id
_entity.type
_entity.pdbx_description
1 polymer ?
#
loop_
_entity_poly.entity_id
_entity_poly.type
_entity_poly.pdbx_seq_one_letter_code
_entity_poly.pdbx_strand_id
1 'polypeptide(L)'
;MLEFFKNPFSVYKEEIDKLQLEGAHVKYCALALCVMFNNHIKEEWLTEDVDKDIKTIIKNTYEACKVMKGTSRLVLRDELDSLTHTFIRKDDDVYRTIHDKLFDFLAYYFGSAMIYCLIKNASYIFIRERFLFEKESSSDEFIITVPERYQQIYINRLVDDWLKGRVADVFCNINMDDPIFTHRFLVHVKGLQISQQEQLASICDTKSNSTSLIQCSYIGYIDLVTWCLHHYIGNVNHCRDDGVSPLFMACQEGHTEVVQMLITNNADINKCRDNDEHHLCSWLVRMDILK
;
A
#
# COMPACT_ATOMS: atom_id res chain seq x y z
N MET A 1 31.97 -19.20 -0.06
CA MET A 1 31.28 -19.79 -1.25
C MET A 1 30.13 -20.72 -0.85
N LEU A 2 30.28 -21.64 0.11
CA LEU A 2 29.19 -22.51 0.60
C LEU A 2 28.11 -21.81 1.45
N GLU A 3 28.41 -20.70 2.13
CA GLU A 3 27.41 -19.92 2.90
C GLU A 3 26.42 -19.17 2.00
N PHE A 4 26.85 -18.67 0.84
CA PHE A 4 25.98 -17.95 -0.10
C PHE A 4 24.80 -18.80 -0.57
N PHE A 5 25.02 -20.10 -0.80
CA PHE A 5 23.96 -21.02 -1.20
C PHE A 5 23.07 -21.49 -0.04
N LYS A 6 23.48 -21.25 1.22
CA LYS A 6 22.72 -21.64 2.42
C LYS A 6 21.91 -20.49 3.01
N ASN A 7 22.46 -19.26 2.99
CA ASN A 7 21.77 -18.05 3.42
C ASN A 7 22.35 -16.83 2.67
N PRO A 8 21.83 -16.48 1.49
CA PRO A 8 22.35 -15.36 0.72
C PRO A 8 22.13 -14.00 1.41
N PHE A 9 21.19 -13.91 2.35
CA PHE A 9 20.83 -12.65 3.02
C PHE A 9 21.91 -12.13 3.96
N SER A 10 22.68 -13.01 4.62
CA SER A 10 23.81 -12.56 5.44
C SER A 10 24.90 -11.91 4.59
N VAL A 11 25.17 -12.47 3.41
CA VAL A 11 26.14 -11.92 2.45
C VAL A 11 25.66 -10.58 1.91
N TYR A 12 24.39 -10.47 1.49
CA TYR A 12 23.83 -9.20 1.04
C TYR A 12 23.90 -8.13 2.13
N LYS A 13 23.60 -8.49 3.38
CA LYS A 13 23.70 -7.58 4.51
C LYS A 13 25.11 -7.05 4.70
N GLU A 14 26.11 -7.92 4.72
CA GLU A 14 27.51 -7.54 4.87
C GLU A 14 27.98 -6.59 3.76
N GLU A 15 27.61 -6.89 2.51
CA GLU A 15 27.97 -6.04 1.36
C GLU A 15 27.31 -4.66 1.43
N ILE A 16 26.04 -4.56 1.83
CA ILE A 16 25.36 -3.28 1.97
C ILE A 16 25.90 -2.48 3.17
N ASP A 17 26.21 -3.15 4.28
CA ASP A 17 26.80 -2.51 5.45
C ASP A 17 28.19 -1.91 5.10
N LYS A 18 28.99 -2.59 4.26
CA LYS A 18 30.26 -2.04 3.74
C LYS A 18 30.05 -0.76 2.93
N LEU A 19 29.03 -0.69 2.07
CA LEU A 19 28.74 0.51 1.30
C LEU A 19 28.53 1.74 2.20
N GLN A 20 27.90 1.56 3.36
CA GLN A 20 27.76 2.67 4.32
C GLN A 20 29.09 3.03 4.98
N LEU A 21 29.87 2.03 5.42
CA LEU A 21 31.12 2.22 6.14
C LEU A 21 32.22 2.87 5.27
N GLU A 22 32.27 2.52 3.99
CA GLU A 22 33.23 3.05 3.03
C GLU A 22 32.82 4.40 2.43
N GLY A 23 31.67 4.95 2.85
CA GLY A 23 31.18 6.23 2.35
C GLY A 23 30.64 6.18 0.91
N ALA A 24 30.32 4.98 0.40
CA ALA A 24 29.69 4.77 -0.90
C ALA A 24 28.18 5.12 -0.87
N HIS A 25 27.87 6.33 -0.39
CA HIS A 25 26.52 6.82 -0.12
C HIS A 25 25.61 6.80 -1.36
N VAL A 26 26.16 7.02 -2.57
CA VAL A 26 25.39 7.01 -3.81
C VAL A 26 24.98 5.60 -4.21
N LYS A 27 25.87 4.60 -4.08
CA LYS A 27 25.52 3.18 -4.29
C LYS A 27 24.48 2.70 -3.28
N TYR A 28 24.66 3.05 -2.01
CA TYR A 28 23.69 2.75 -0.96
C TYR A 28 22.32 3.39 -1.28
N CYS A 29 22.32 4.64 -1.76
CA CYS A 29 21.11 5.33 -2.19
C CYS A 29 20.46 4.69 -3.43
N ALA A 30 21.26 4.19 -4.39
CA ALA A 30 20.74 3.47 -5.56
C ALA A 30 19.93 2.23 -5.15
N LEU A 31 20.44 1.44 -4.21
CA LEU A 31 19.72 0.28 -3.68
C LEU A 31 18.45 0.70 -2.91
N ALA A 32 18.50 1.78 -2.13
CA ALA A 32 17.33 2.31 -1.44
C ALA A 32 16.24 2.77 -2.42
N LEU A 33 16.63 3.42 -3.53
CA LEU A 33 15.69 3.86 -4.56
C LEU A 33 15.01 2.71 -5.29
N CYS A 34 15.66 1.54 -5.38
CA CYS A 34 15.00 0.35 -5.91
C CYS A 34 13.76 0.01 -5.07
N VAL A 35 13.84 0.15 -3.74
CA VAL A 35 12.70 -0.04 -2.84
C VAL A 35 11.67 1.08 -2.99
N MET A 36 12.10 2.35 -3.00
CA MET A 36 11.19 3.50 -3.12
C MET A 36 10.31 3.43 -4.38
N PHE A 37 10.90 3.02 -5.50
CA PHE A 37 10.24 2.91 -6.80
C PHE A 37 9.72 1.50 -7.13
N ASN A 38 9.55 0.63 -6.12
CA ASN A 38 9.00 -0.71 -6.28
C ASN A 38 9.66 -1.53 -7.40
N ASN A 39 10.99 -1.57 -7.39
CA ASN A 39 11.84 -2.30 -8.33
C ASN A 39 11.68 -1.87 -9.79
N HIS A 40 11.37 -0.59 -10.02
CA HIS A 40 11.14 -0.05 -11.36
C HIS A 40 11.68 1.38 -11.45
N ILE A 41 13.00 1.54 -11.60
CA ILE A 41 13.62 2.85 -11.84
C ILE A 41 13.86 2.99 -13.34
N LYS A 42 13.22 3.96 -13.99
CA LYS A 42 13.51 4.27 -15.39
C LYS A 42 14.74 5.15 -15.53
N GLU A 43 15.57 4.90 -16.53
CA GLU A 43 16.78 5.69 -16.78
C GLU A 43 16.46 7.17 -17.06
N GLU A 44 15.36 7.45 -17.77
CA GLU A 44 14.88 8.81 -18.05
C GLU A 44 14.73 9.65 -16.77
N TRP A 45 14.41 9.03 -15.63
CA TRP A 45 14.28 9.70 -14.32
C TRP A 45 15.60 10.26 -13.79
N LEU A 46 16.71 9.78 -14.34
CA LEU A 46 18.07 10.10 -13.91
C LEU A 46 18.76 11.06 -14.89
N THR A 47 18.34 11.05 -16.15
CA THR A 47 18.97 11.81 -17.25
C THR A 47 18.15 13.04 -17.66
N GLU A 48 16.83 13.01 -17.52
CA GLU A 48 15.93 14.04 -18.05
C GLU A 48 15.24 14.86 -16.95
N ASP A 49 14.56 15.93 -17.35
CA ASP A 49 13.70 16.66 -16.43
C ASP A 49 12.40 15.89 -16.20
N VAL A 50 12.13 15.55 -14.94
CA VAL A 50 11.01 14.67 -14.57
C VAL A 50 10.04 15.34 -13.61
N ASP A 51 8.93 14.64 -13.37
CA ASP A 51 7.90 15.10 -12.46
C ASP A 51 8.43 15.43 -11.07
N LYS A 52 7.80 16.43 -10.45
CA LYS A 52 8.16 16.95 -9.14
C LYS A 52 8.18 15.85 -8.06
N ASP A 53 7.30 14.87 -8.17
CA ASP A 53 7.22 13.76 -7.21
C ASP A 53 8.46 12.87 -7.28
N ILE A 54 8.91 12.50 -8.48
CA ILE A 54 10.14 11.70 -8.69
C ILE A 54 11.36 12.45 -8.14
N LYS A 55 11.49 13.75 -8.48
CA LYS A 55 12.56 14.61 -7.95
C LYS A 55 12.54 14.67 -6.42
N THR A 56 11.35 14.73 -5.82
CA THR A 56 11.17 14.78 -4.36
C THR A 56 11.58 13.46 -3.70
N ILE A 57 11.17 12.32 -4.26
CA ILE A 57 11.56 10.99 -3.76
C ILE A 57 13.09 10.82 -3.80
N ILE A 58 13.72 11.16 -4.93
CA ILE A 58 15.19 11.09 -5.07
C ILE A 58 15.88 11.98 -4.04
N LYS A 59 15.45 13.24 -3.92
CA LYS A 59 16.01 14.19 -2.96
C LYS A 59 15.88 13.70 -1.51
N ASN A 60 14.70 13.24 -1.11
CA ASN A 60 14.46 12.75 0.25
C ASN A 60 15.31 11.49 0.53
N THR A 61 15.49 10.64 -0.48
CA THR A 61 16.34 9.44 -0.36
C THR A 61 17.83 9.80 -0.28
N TYR A 62 18.28 10.82 -1.02
CA TYR A 62 19.64 11.36 -0.93
C TYR A 62 19.93 11.85 0.49
N GLU A 63 19.01 12.63 1.07
CA GLU A 63 19.11 13.12 2.44
C GLU A 63 19.16 11.97 3.45
N ALA A 64 18.27 10.97 3.32
CA ALA A 64 18.24 9.79 4.19
C ALA A 64 19.53 8.94 4.08
N CYS A 65 20.14 8.89 2.89
CA CYS A 65 21.36 8.13 2.62
C CYS A 65 22.65 8.94 2.84
N LYS A 66 22.54 10.20 3.28
CA LYS A 66 23.67 11.13 3.48
C LYS A 66 24.49 11.38 2.20
N VAL A 67 23.84 11.37 1.04
CA VAL A 67 24.46 11.76 -0.23
C VAL A 67 24.82 13.25 -0.20
N MET A 68 25.98 13.60 -0.74
CA MET A 68 26.45 14.98 -0.79
C MET A 68 25.44 15.89 -1.48
N LYS A 69 25.17 17.06 -0.89
CA LYS A 69 24.24 18.04 -1.46
C LYS A 69 24.75 18.51 -2.83
N GLY A 70 23.89 18.44 -3.84
CA GLY A 70 24.23 18.84 -5.21
C GLY A 70 24.78 17.70 -6.09
N THR A 71 24.91 16.47 -5.56
CA THR A 71 25.24 15.31 -6.39
C THR A 71 24.23 15.16 -7.53
N SER A 72 24.73 15.02 -8.76
CA SER A 72 23.91 14.87 -9.96
C SER A 72 23.22 13.51 -9.99
N ARG A 73 22.02 13.45 -10.60
CA ARG A 73 21.32 12.18 -10.90
C ARG A 73 22.08 11.32 -11.91
N LEU A 74 22.96 11.91 -12.72
CA LEU A 74 23.85 11.14 -13.60
C LEU A 74 24.83 10.27 -12.82
N VAL A 75 25.34 10.77 -11.68
CA VAL A 75 26.20 9.95 -10.79
C VAL A 75 25.42 8.77 -10.24
N LEU A 76 24.14 8.97 -9.88
CA LEU A 76 23.27 7.89 -9.44
C LEU A 76 23.04 6.84 -10.54
N ARG A 77 22.84 7.27 -11.80
CA ARG A 77 22.77 6.36 -12.94
C ARG A 77 24.07 5.56 -13.09
N ASP A 78 25.22 6.23 -13.07
CA ASP A 78 26.52 5.57 -13.20
C ASP A 78 26.73 4.53 -12.08
N GLU A 79 26.21 4.78 -10.88
CA GLU A 79 26.24 3.80 -9.79
C GLU A 79 25.23 2.66 -9.93
N LEU A 80 24.05 2.91 -10.49
CA LEU A 80 23.12 1.84 -10.86
C LEU A 80 23.73 0.92 -11.93
N ASP A 81 24.41 1.51 -12.93
CA ASP A 81 25.16 0.78 -13.95
C ASP A 81 26.32 0.00 -13.33
N SER A 82 27.05 0.56 -12.35
CA SER A 82 28.15 -0.13 -11.67
C SER A 82 27.68 -1.32 -10.81
N LEU A 83 26.42 -1.29 -10.35
CA LEU A 83 25.76 -2.37 -9.60
C LEU A 83 25.11 -3.43 -10.51
N THR A 84 25.17 -3.25 -11.84
CA THR A 84 24.66 -4.27 -12.75
C THR A 84 25.41 -5.59 -12.59
N HIS A 85 24.70 -6.70 -12.76
CA HIS A 85 25.18 -8.07 -12.56
C HIS A 85 25.57 -8.47 -11.13
N THR A 86 25.50 -7.55 -10.16
CA THR A 86 25.75 -7.85 -8.73
C THR A 86 24.47 -7.77 -7.90
N PHE A 87 23.83 -6.60 -7.89
CA PHE A 87 22.54 -6.38 -7.23
C PHE A 87 21.44 -6.05 -8.24
N ILE A 88 21.83 -5.45 -9.36
CA ILE A 88 20.91 -4.84 -10.32
C ILE A 88 21.04 -5.53 -11.67
N ARG A 89 19.95 -5.57 -12.42
CA ARG A 89 19.91 -5.83 -13.85
C ARG A 89 19.19 -4.67 -14.52
N LYS A 90 19.53 -4.45 -15.78
CA LYS A 90 18.90 -3.42 -16.61
C LYS A 90 18.18 -4.12 -17.75
N ASP A 91 16.85 -4.01 -17.75
CA ASP A 91 16.00 -4.50 -18.83
C ASP A 91 15.58 -3.29 -19.66
N ASP A 92 16.07 -3.20 -20.90
CA ASP A 92 15.95 -2.00 -21.74
C ASP A 92 16.47 -0.76 -20.97
N ASP A 93 15.58 0.17 -20.62
CA ASP A 93 15.88 1.40 -19.89
C ASP A 93 15.36 1.38 -18.44
N VAL A 94 15.14 0.19 -17.88
CA VAL A 94 14.59 0.00 -16.53
C VAL A 94 15.57 -0.77 -15.65
N TYR A 95 15.99 -0.16 -14.55
CA TYR A 95 16.77 -0.81 -13.50
C TYR A 95 15.87 -1.58 -12.55
N ARG A 96 16.24 -2.83 -12.28
CA ARG A 96 15.59 -3.75 -11.34
C ARG A 96 16.64 -4.54 -10.57
N THR A 97 16.29 -5.07 -9.42
CA THR A 97 17.11 -6.08 -8.75
C THR A 97 17.22 -7.35 -9.59
N ILE A 98 18.32 -8.09 -9.42
CA ILE A 98 18.57 -9.34 -10.14
C ILE A 98 17.58 -10.47 -9.77
N HIS A 99 16.92 -10.40 -8.61
CA HIS A 99 15.99 -11.41 -8.14
C HIS A 99 14.98 -10.84 -7.13
N ASP A 100 13.75 -11.33 -7.13
CA ASP A 100 12.68 -10.85 -6.25
C ASP A 100 13.01 -11.01 -4.77
N LYS A 101 13.65 -12.14 -4.38
CA LYS A 101 14.17 -12.34 -3.01
C LYS A 101 15.21 -11.30 -2.59
N LEU A 102 16.01 -10.77 -3.51
CA LEU A 102 16.91 -9.66 -3.18
C LEU A 102 16.10 -8.39 -2.93
N PHE A 103 15.07 -8.12 -3.74
CA PHE A 103 14.16 -7.02 -3.49
C PHE A 103 13.46 -7.13 -2.13
N ASP A 104 12.93 -8.31 -1.78
CA ASP A 104 12.33 -8.59 -0.47
C ASP A 104 13.29 -8.27 0.67
N PHE A 105 14.55 -8.72 0.54
CA PHE A 105 15.59 -8.45 1.51
C PHE A 105 15.91 -6.95 1.61
N LEU A 106 16.10 -6.25 0.48
CA LEU A 106 16.35 -4.81 0.48
C LEU A 106 15.19 -4.05 1.12
N ALA A 107 13.95 -4.41 0.78
CA ALA A 107 12.74 -3.84 1.36
C ALA A 107 12.76 -3.94 2.89
N TYR A 108 13.04 -5.13 3.44
CA TYR A 108 13.15 -5.33 4.88
C TYR A 108 14.34 -4.59 5.52
N TYR A 109 15.52 -4.66 4.90
CA TYR A 109 16.73 -3.99 5.37
C TYR A 109 16.52 -2.47 5.47
N PHE A 110 16.05 -1.84 4.39
CA PHE A 110 15.76 -0.41 4.36
C PHE A 110 14.52 -0.05 5.21
N GLY A 111 13.57 -0.98 5.34
CA GLY A 111 12.44 -0.89 6.27
C GLY A 111 12.90 -0.67 7.70
N SER A 112 14.01 -1.30 8.10
CA SER A 112 14.60 -1.09 9.43
C SER A 112 15.49 0.15 9.50
N ALA A 113 16.22 0.48 8.42
CA ALA A 113 17.20 1.56 8.42
C ALA A 113 16.62 2.96 8.18
N MET A 114 15.54 3.10 7.40
CA MET A 114 15.01 4.38 6.93
C MET A 114 13.48 4.41 6.80
N ILE A 115 12.78 3.78 7.75
CA ILE A 115 11.32 3.62 7.70
C ILE A 115 10.53 4.92 7.47
N TYR A 116 10.95 6.02 8.08
CA TYR A 116 10.30 7.33 7.88
C TYR A 116 10.28 7.73 6.39
N CYS A 117 11.43 7.55 5.72
CA CYS A 117 11.58 7.88 4.32
C CYS A 117 10.72 6.95 3.46
N LEU A 118 10.69 5.65 3.76
CA LEU A 118 9.86 4.68 3.04
C LEU A 118 8.37 4.98 3.17
N ILE A 119 7.86 5.20 4.40
CA ILE A 119 6.45 5.55 4.62
C ILE A 119 6.06 6.79 3.81
N LYS A 120 6.95 7.78 3.71
CA LYS A 120 6.66 9.03 3.00
C LYS A 120 6.81 8.96 1.48
N ASN A 121 7.68 8.11 0.95
CA ASN A 121 8.13 8.21 -0.44
C ASN A 121 7.94 6.93 -1.26
N ALA A 122 7.79 5.76 -0.62
CA ALA A 122 7.61 4.52 -1.36
C ALA A 122 6.27 4.48 -2.10
N SER A 123 6.23 3.66 -3.15
CA SER A 123 5.00 3.34 -3.90
C SER A 123 3.86 2.92 -2.97
N TYR A 124 2.64 3.34 -3.29
CA TYR A 124 1.44 2.98 -2.52
C TYR A 124 1.19 1.46 -2.51
N ILE A 125 1.53 0.74 -3.58
CA ILE A 125 1.45 -0.73 -3.64
C ILE A 125 2.36 -1.35 -2.59
N PHE A 126 3.58 -0.83 -2.48
CA PHE A 126 4.57 -1.29 -1.51
C PHE A 126 4.12 -1.01 -0.06
N ILE A 127 3.56 0.18 0.20
CA ILE A 127 2.98 0.56 1.49
C ILE A 127 1.81 -0.35 1.88
N ARG A 128 0.95 -0.67 0.90
CA ARG A 128 -0.23 -1.53 1.05
C ARG A 128 0.13 -2.95 1.47
N GLU A 129 1.21 -3.52 0.90
CA GLU A 129 1.54 -4.95 1.00
C GLU A 129 2.62 -5.28 2.02
N ARG A 130 3.49 -4.33 2.39
CA ARG A 130 4.71 -4.63 3.17
C ARG A 130 4.75 -4.03 4.57
N PHE A 131 3.87 -3.10 4.90
CA PHE A 131 3.91 -2.39 6.19
C PHE A 131 2.82 -2.89 7.11
N LEU A 132 3.19 -3.46 8.26
CA LEU A 132 2.25 -3.99 9.25
C LEU A 132 2.27 -3.12 10.51
N PHE A 133 1.09 -2.71 10.97
CA PHE A 133 0.89 -1.73 12.02
C PHE A 133 1.23 -2.27 13.41
N GLU A 134 0.77 -3.48 13.72
CA GLU A 134 1.07 -4.21 14.95
C GLU A 134 1.30 -5.69 14.61
N LYS A 135 2.24 -6.32 15.31
CA LYS A 135 2.66 -7.68 15.00
C LYS A 135 1.65 -8.67 15.56
N GLU A 136 0.62 -9.00 14.80
CA GLU A 136 0.16 -10.39 14.81
C GLU A 136 1.19 -11.24 14.07
N SER A 137 1.26 -12.53 14.40
CA SER A 137 2.29 -13.47 13.97
C SER A 137 2.34 -13.67 12.44
N SER A 138 2.83 -12.69 11.69
CA SER A 138 3.13 -12.84 10.28
C SER A 138 4.23 -13.89 10.14
N SER A 139 3.97 -14.90 9.33
CA SER A 139 4.96 -15.89 8.91
C SER A 139 5.93 -15.35 7.87
N ASP A 140 5.64 -14.19 7.28
CA ASP A 140 6.50 -13.55 6.29
C ASP A 140 7.60 -12.74 6.99
N GLU A 141 8.84 -13.20 6.80
CA GLU A 141 10.05 -12.61 7.35
C GLU A 141 10.37 -11.21 6.80
N PHE A 142 9.77 -10.82 5.67
CA PHE A 142 10.03 -9.54 4.98
C PHE A 142 8.94 -8.48 5.20
N ILE A 143 8.01 -8.71 6.12
CA ILE A 143 7.06 -7.68 6.55
C ILE A 143 7.78 -6.63 7.42
N ILE A 144 7.53 -5.37 7.12
CA ILE A 144 8.08 -4.22 7.83
C ILE A 144 7.08 -3.79 8.90
N THR A 145 7.35 -4.13 10.15
CA THR A 145 6.55 -3.65 11.27
C THR A 145 6.74 -2.14 11.46
N VAL A 146 5.64 -1.39 11.61
CA VAL A 146 5.64 0.04 11.86
C VAL A 146 5.79 0.30 13.36
N PRO A 147 6.94 0.82 13.84
CA PRO A 147 7.09 1.19 15.24
C PRO A 147 6.10 2.28 15.65
N GLU A 148 5.67 2.28 16.91
CA GLU A 148 4.69 3.22 17.47
C GLU A 148 4.95 4.69 17.08
N ARG A 149 6.22 5.13 17.15
CA ARG A 149 6.63 6.49 16.78
C ARG A 149 6.35 6.90 15.33
N TYR A 150 6.10 5.94 14.43
CA TYR A 150 5.79 6.17 13.02
C TYR A 150 4.35 5.81 12.64
N GLN A 151 3.57 5.20 13.54
CA GLN A 151 2.19 4.79 13.26
C GLN A 151 1.29 5.95 12.83
N GLN A 152 1.39 7.11 13.49
CA GLN A 152 0.62 8.30 13.07
C GLN A 152 1.03 8.79 11.68
N ILE A 153 2.32 8.73 11.34
CA ILE A 153 2.81 9.13 10.02
C ILE A 153 2.32 8.16 8.93
N TYR A 154 2.23 6.87 9.27
CA TYR A 154 1.66 5.84 8.40
C TYR A 154 0.16 6.06 8.14
N ILE A 155 -0.62 6.32 9.19
CA ILE A 155 -2.05 6.66 9.05
C ILE A 155 -2.22 7.92 8.19
N ASN A 156 -1.45 8.99 8.47
CA ASN A 156 -1.49 10.21 7.66
C ASN A 156 -1.15 9.93 6.19
N ARG A 157 -0.20 9.02 5.94
CA ARG A 157 0.16 8.62 4.57
C ARG A 157 -1.02 7.95 3.86
N LEU A 158 -1.78 7.08 4.51
CA LEU A 158 -2.95 6.46 3.89
C LEU A 158 -4.06 7.50 3.61
N VAL A 159 -4.24 8.48 4.49
CA VAL A 159 -5.16 9.61 4.21
C VAL A 159 -4.67 10.41 3.01
N ASP A 160 -3.38 10.74 2.92
CA ASP A 160 -2.81 11.44 1.77
C ASP A 160 -2.99 10.63 0.47
N ASP A 161 -2.87 9.31 0.53
CA ASP A 161 -3.09 8.41 -0.61
C ASP A 161 -4.57 8.42 -1.04
N TRP A 162 -5.50 8.39 -0.07
CA TRP A 162 -6.93 8.53 -0.34
C TRP A 162 -7.26 9.88 -0.98
N LEU A 163 -6.75 10.99 -0.44
CA LEU A 163 -6.94 12.34 -1.00
C LEU A 163 -6.41 12.46 -2.44
N LYS A 164 -5.46 11.62 -2.83
CA LYS A 164 -4.91 11.54 -4.20
C LYS A 164 -5.68 10.59 -5.11
N GLY A 165 -6.81 10.06 -4.67
CA GLY A 165 -7.66 9.16 -5.44
C GLY A 165 -7.26 7.68 -5.37
N ARG A 166 -6.27 7.30 -4.55
CA ARG A 166 -5.80 5.90 -4.42
C ARG A 166 -6.65 5.11 -3.43
N VAL A 167 -7.96 5.14 -3.65
CA VAL A 167 -8.94 4.56 -2.73
C VAL A 167 -8.72 3.05 -2.58
N ALA A 168 -8.63 2.31 -3.70
CA ALA A 168 -8.43 0.87 -3.65
C ALA A 168 -7.16 0.48 -2.87
N ASP A 169 -6.07 1.24 -3.00
CA ASP A 169 -4.82 0.93 -2.32
C ASP A 169 -4.87 1.18 -0.80
N VAL A 170 -5.71 2.12 -0.36
CA VAL A 170 -5.92 2.41 1.05
C VAL A 170 -6.81 1.34 1.69
N PHE A 171 -7.94 1.00 1.06
CA PHE A 171 -8.90 0.06 1.64
C PHE A 171 -8.48 -1.41 1.48
N CYS A 172 -7.65 -1.75 0.48
CA CYS A 172 -7.03 -3.08 0.35
C CYS A 172 -5.68 -3.20 1.07
N ASN A 173 -5.36 -2.27 1.96
CA ASN A 173 -4.16 -2.33 2.78
C ASN A 173 -4.25 -3.50 3.76
N ILE A 174 -3.14 -4.24 3.93
CA ILE A 174 -3.07 -5.43 4.80
C ILE A 174 -3.51 -5.17 6.25
N ASN A 175 -3.46 -3.90 6.69
CA ASN A 175 -3.88 -3.52 8.04
C ASN A 175 -5.37 -3.26 8.17
N MET A 176 -6.13 -3.10 7.08
CA MET A 176 -7.56 -2.76 7.16
C MET A 176 -8.42 -3.91 7.69
N ASP A 177 -7.93 -5.14 7.61
CA ASP A 177 -8.59 -6.30 8.20
C ASP A 177 -8.38 -6.37 9.73
N ASP A 178 -7.40 -5.63 10.27
CA ASP A 178 -7.14 -5.54 11.71
C ASP A 178 -8.10 -4.51 12.36
N PRO A 179 -8.96 -4.92 13.31
CA PRO A 179 -9.95 -4.01 13.90
C PRO A 179 -9.33 -2.85 14.67
N ILE A 180 -8.15 -3.03 15.28
CA ILE A 180 -7.48 -1.98 16.06
C ILE A 180 -6.97 -0.89 15.11
N PHE A 181 -6.31 -1.29 14.02
CA PHE A 181 -5.86 -0.39 12.99
C PHE A 181 -7.02 0.33 12.34
N THR A 182 -8.05 -0.39 11.91
CA THR A 182 -9.21 0.19 11.21
C THR A 182 -9.96 1.18 12.10
N HIS A 183 -10.11 0.87 13.39
CA HIS A 183 -10.63 1.82 14.36
C HIS A 183 -9.76 3.09 14.46
N ARG A 184 -8.44 2.94 14.63
CA ARG A 184 -7.52 4.10 14.74
C ARG A 184 -7.48 4.94 13.47
N PHE A 185 -7.49 4.30 12.30
CA PHE A 185 -7.58 4.96 11.01
C PHE A 185 -8.88 5.77 10.92
N LEU A 186 -10.02 5.18 11.26
CA LEU A 186 -11.31 5.87 11.21
C LEU A 186 -11.40 7.02 12.22
N VAL A 187 -10.89 6.86 13.44
CA VAL A 187 -10.80 7.95 14.43
C VAL A 187 -10.00 9.12 13.88
N HIS A 188 -8.88 8.83 13.20
CA HIS A 188 -8.07 9.87 12.56
C HIS A 188 -8.84 10.57 11.44
N VAL A 189 -9.50 9.81 10.55
CA VAL A 189 -10.34 10.36 9.47
C VAL A 189 -11.44 11.28 10.02
N LYS A 190 -12.14 10.85 11.08
CA LYS A 190 -13.18 11.65 11.77
C LYS A 190 -12.61 12.91 12.44
N GLY A 191 -11.33 12.92 12.79
CA GLY A 191 -10.62 14.06 13.37
C GLY A 191 -10.08 15.07 12.35
N LEU A 192 -10.16 14.79 11.04
CA LEU A 192 -9.73 15.71 9.98
C LEU A 192 -10.65 16.93 9.90
N GLN A 193 -10.17 17.99 9.23
CA GLN A 193 -11.03 19.14 8.92
C GLN A 193 -12.23 18.70 8.08
N ILE A 194 -13.38 19.34 8.28
CA ILE A 194 -14.63 19.03 7.55
C ILE A 194 -14.39 19.07 6.04
N SER A 195 -13.64 20.06 5.54
CA SER A 195 -13.28 20.18 4.12
C SER A 195 -12.50 18.97 3.58
N GLN A 196 -11.63 18.37 4.40
CA GLN A 196 -10.90 17.16 4.02
C GLN A 196 -11.82 15.93 4.04
N GLN A 197 -12.72 15.82 5.02
CA GLN A 197 -13.70 14.73 5.06
C GLN A 197 -14.62 14.77 3.83
N GLU A 198 -15.09 15.95 3.44
CA GLU A 198 -15.88 16.16 2.22
C GLU A 198 -15.11 15.77 0.95
N GLN A 199 -13.81 16.09 0.89
CA GLN A 199 -12.95 15.66 -0.23
C GLN A 199 -12.81 14.13 -0.30
N LEU A 200 -12.50 13.48 0.83
CA LEU A 200 -12.40 12.02 0.91
C LEU A 200 -13.69 11.34 0.45
N ALA A 201 -14.83 11.85 0.91
CA ALA A 201 -16.15 11.37 0.54
C ALA A 201 -16.44 11.52 -0.96
N SER A 202 -16.14 12.69 -1.53
CA SER A 202 -16.30 12.95 -2.96
C SER A 202 -15.44 12.04 -3.84
N ILE A 203 -14.22 11.71 -3.39
CA ILE A 203 -13.33 10.81 -4.14
C ILE A 203 -13.90 9.39 -4.20
N CYS A 204 -14.52 8.92 -3.12
CA CYS A 204 -15.17 7.61 -3.11
C CYS A 204 -16.29 7.52 -4.15
N ASP A 205 -17.03 8.60 -4.41
CA ASP A 205 -18.21 8.65 -5.30
C ASP A 205 -17.92 8.41 -6.80
N THR A 206 -16.66 8.32 -7.19
CA THR A 206 -16.31 8.05 -8.58
C THR A 206 -16.57 6.59 -8.96
N LYS A 207 -17.02 6.34 -10.20
CA LYS A 207 -17.33 4.97 -10.70
C LYS A 207 -16.17 3.98 -10.53
N SER A 208 -14.93 4.46 -10.64
CA SER A 208 -13.70 3.67 -10.41
C SER A 208 -13.43 3.35 -8.94
N ASN A 209 -14.00 4.14 -8.00
CA ASN A 209 -13.75 4.04 -6.57
C ASN A 209 -14.89 3.41 -5.78
N SER A 210 -15.92 2.91 -6.46
CA SER A 210 -16.95 2.02 -5.91
C SER A 210 -16.41 0.79 -5.16
N THR A 211 -15.15 0.46 -5.43
CA THR A 211 -14.31 -0.45 -4.66
C THR A 211 -14.30 -0.15 -3.15
N SER A 212 -14.48 1.11 -2.71
CA SER A 212 -14.42 1.44 -1.27
C SER A 212 -15.52 0.77 -0.46
N LEU A 213 -16.80 0.96 -0.81
CA LEU A 213 -17.90 0.39 -0.03
C LEU A 213 -17.93 -1.14 -0.13
N ILE A 214 -17.53 -1.68 -1.28
CA ILE A 214 -17.32 -3.13 -1.47
C ILE A 214 -16.25 -3.64 -0.50
N GLN A 215 -15.11 -2.95 -0.41
CA GLN A 215 -14.02 -3.34 0.48
C GLN A 215 -14.36 -3.12 1.95
N CYS A 216 -15.05 -2.04 2.32
CA CYS A 216 -15.58 -1.85 3.68
C CYS A 216 -16.54 -2.98 4.07
N SER A 217 -17.35 -3.45 3.11
CA SER A 217 -18.28 -4.55 3.33
C SER A 217 -17.59 -5.90 3.47
N TYR A 218 -16.45 -6.08 2.78
CA TYR A 218 -15.56 -7.23 2.98
C TYR A 218 -14.88 -7.20 4.35
N ILE A 219 -14.33 -6.04 4.76
CA ILE A 219 -13.68 -5.83 6.07
C ILE A 219 -14.67 -6.08 7.22
N GLY A 220 -15.95 -5.72 7.04
CA GLY A 220 -16.99 -5.97 8.02
C GLY A 220 -17.04 -4.98 9.20
N TYR A 221 -16.14 -3.98 9.23
CA TYR A 221 -16.10 -3.02 10.32
C TYR A 221 -17.24 -2.00 10.21
N ILE A 222 -18.29 -2.21 11.00
CA ILE A 222 -19.57 -1.51 10.90
C ILE A 222 -19.46 0.02 11.00
N ASP A 223 -18.56 0.56 11.83
CA ASP A 223 -18.40 2.01 11.95
C ASP A 223 -17.79 2.63 10.68
N LEU A 224 -16.91 1.90 9.98
CA LEU A 224 -16.33 2.35 8.72
C LEU A 224 -17.37 2.29 7.61
N VAL A 225 -18.16 1.21 7.54
CA VAL A 225 -19.30 1.11 6.60
C VAL A 225 -20.28 2.25 6.86
N THR A 226 -20.64 2.49 8.12
CA THR A 226 -21.56 3.56 8.52
C THR A 226 -21.01 4.95 8.17
N TRP A 227 -19.72 5.19 8.42
CA TRP A 227 -19.08 6.44 8.02
C TRP A 227 -19.09 6.61 6.50
N CYS A 228 -18.74 5.55 5.75
CA CYS A 228 -18.83 5.56 4.31
C CYS A 228 -20.26 5.90 3.88
N LEU A 229 -21.30 5.17 4.29
CA LEU A 229 -22.68 5.41 3.88
C LEU A 229 -23.21 6.82 4.20
N HIS A 230 -22.84 7.40 5.34
CA HIS A 230 -23.29 8.75 5.70
C HIS A 230 -22.64 9.87 4.88
N HIS A 231 -21.37 9.69 4.50
CA HIS A 231 -20.61 10.71 3.78
C HIS A 231 -20.59 10.46 2.26
N TYR A 232 -20.76 9.22 1.84
CA TYR A 232 -20.83 8.77 0.47
C TYR A 232 -22.22 9.03 -0.11
N ILE A 233 -22.27 9.86 -1.16
CA ILE A 233 -23.52 10.13 -1.90
C ILE A 233 -23.76 9.05 -2.99
N GLY A 234 -22.82 8.13 -3.18
CA GLY A 234 -22.89 7.17 -4.27
C GLY A 234 -23.86 6.02 -4.03
N ASN A 235 -24.05 5.22 -5.07
CA ASN A 235 -25.05 4.16 -5.09
C ASN A 235 -24.58 2.95 -4.28
N VAL A 236 -25.31 2.59 -3.21
CA VAL A 236 -25.10 1.38 -2.39
C VAL A 236 -25.07 0.08 -3.21
N ASN A 237 -25.66 0.11 -4.42
CA ASN A 237 -25.74 -1.01 -5.35
C ASN A 237 -24.70 -0.95 -6.48
N HIS A 238 -23.75 -0.02 -6.42
CA HIS A 238 -22.67 0.00 -7.41
C HIS A 238 -21.82 -1.26 -7.27
N CYS A 239 -21.52 -1.89 -8.40
CA CYS A 239 -20.81 -3.17 -8.45
C CYS A 239 -19.45 -3.03 -9.13
N ARG A 240 -18.55 -3.98 -8.81
CA ARG A 240 -17.38 -4.27 -9.64
C ARG A 240 -17.80 -4.80 -11.01
N ASP A 241 -16.85 -4.84 -11.92
CA ASP A 241 -17.03 -5.34 -13.29
C ASP A 241 -17.45 -6.82 -13.37
N ASP A 242 -17.30 -7.59 -12.29
CA ASP A 242 -17.77 -8.97 -12.17
C ASP A 242 -19.16 -9.10 -11.50
N GLY A 243 -19.86 -7.98 -11.32
CA GLY A 243 -21.20 -7.93 -10.72
C GLY A 243 -21.22 -7.95 -9.18
N VAL A 244 -20.05 -8.00 -8.52
CA VAL A 244 -19.99 -8.05 -7.06
C VAL A 244 -20.43 -6.71 -6.45
N SER A 245 -21.47 -6.75 -5.60
CA SER A 245 -22.00 -5.60 -4.84
C SER A 245 -21.45 -5.55 -3.40
N PRO A 246 -21.57 -4.41 -2.69
CA PRO A 246 -21.28 -4.34 -1.26
C PRO A 246 -22.06 -5.36 -0.43
N LEU A 247 -23.36 -5.51 -0.74
CA LEU A 247 -24.23 -6.48 -0.08
C LEU A 247 -23.75 -7.91 -0.30
N PHE A 248 -23.28 -8.23 -1.52
CA PHE A 248 -22.73 -9.53 -1.84
C PHE A 248 -21.51 -9.85 -0.98
N MET A 249 -20.54 -8.92 -0.89
CA MET A 249 -19.36 -9.11 -0.04
C MET A 249 -19.73 -9.29 1.44
N ALA A 250 -20.61 -8.45 1.97
CA ALA A 250 -21.04 -8.55 3.37
C ALA A 250 -21.72 -9.91 3.67
N CYS A 251 -22.53 -10.42 2.75
CA CYS A 251 -23.17 -11.73 2.92
C CYS A 251 -22.15 -12.88 2.78
N GLN A 252 -21.23 -12.80 1.83
CA GLN A 252 -20.19 -13.81 1.62
C GLN A 252 -19.30 -13.99 2.85
N GLU A 253 -18.90 -12.87 3.46
CA GLU A 253 -18.05 -12.85 4.65
C GLU A 253 -18.84 -13.04 5.96
N GLY A 254 -20.18 -13.12 5.90
CA GLY A 254 -21.03 -13.38 7.07
C GLY A 254 -21.23 -12.19 8.00
N HIS A 255 -21.01 -10.96 7.53
CA HIS A 255 -21.11 -9.73 8.33
C HIS A 255 -22.56 -9.26 8.49
N THR A 256 -23.35 -9.97 9.29
CA THR A 256 -24.81 -9.75 9.47
C THR A 256 -25.18 -8.29 9.78
N GLU A 257 -24.42 -7.61 10.63
CA GLU A 257 -24.68 -6.19 10.96
C GLU A 257 -24.49 -5.27 9.75
N VAL A 258 -23.45 -5.51 8.95
CA VAL A 258 -23.20 -4.78 7.71
C VAL A 258 -24.28 -5.06 6.69
N VAL A 259 -24.71 -6.31 6.55
CA VAL A 259 -25.83 -6.71 5.68
C VAL A 259 -27.09 -5.93 6.04
N GLN A 260 -27.47 -5.91 7.33
CA GLN A 260 -28.65 -5.18 7.80
C GLN A 260 -28.53 -3.67 7.55
N MET A 261 -27.34 -3.10 7.76
CA MET A 261 -27.06 -1.68 7.50
C MET A 261 -27.23 -1.35 6.01
N LEU A 262 -26.68 -2.17 5.11
CA LEU A 262 -26.80 -1.99 3.67
C LEU A 262 -28.25 -2.10 3.19
N ILE A 263 -29.01 -3.10 3.68
CA ILE A 263 -30.44 -3.26 3.35
C ILE A 263 -31.25 -2.04 3.81
N THR A 264 -30.97 -1.53 5.01
CA THR A 264 -31.63 -0.31 5.53
C THR A 264 -31.34 0.91 4.66
N ASN A 265 -30.21 0.91 3.95
CA ASN A 265 -29.81 1.94 2.98
C ASN A 265 -30.24 1.60 1.53
N ASN A 266 -31.23 0.73 1.34
CA ASN A 266 -31.80 0.34 0.04
C ASN A 266 -30.86 -0.47 -0.87
N ALA A 267 -30.02 -1.32 -0.28
CA ALA A 267 -29.30 -2.33 -1.05
C ALA A 267 -30.28 -3.33 -1.70
N ASP A 268 -30.03 -3.64 -2.97
CA ASP A 268 -30.83 -4.56 -3.77
C ASP A 268 -30.48 -6.01 -3.42
N ILE A 269 -31.38 -6.63 -2.65
CA ILE A 269 -31.28 -8.02 -2.19
C ILE A 269 -31.33 -9.05 -3.33
N ASN A 270 -31.77 -8.66 -4.54
CA ASN A 270 -31.85 -9.57 -5.67
C ASN A 270 -30.60 -9.53 -6.55
N LYS A 271 -29.72 -8.54 -6.35
CA LYS A 271 -28.54 -8.34 -7.18
C LYS A 271 -27.47 -9.40 -6.89
N CYS A 272 -27.25 -10.30 -7.84
CA CYS A 272 -26.22 -11.33 -7.77
C CYS A 272 -25.00 -10.95 -8.62
N ARG A 273 -23.89 -11.64 -8.36
CA ARG A 273 -22.69 -11.62 -9.19
C ARG A 273 -23.01 -12.20 -10.57
N ASP A 274 -22.37 -11.71 -11.64
CA ASP A 274 -22.75 -12.01 -13.03
C ASP A 274 -22.69 -13.51 -13.40
N ASN A 275 -22.00 -14.34 -12.61
CA ASN A 275 -21.85 -15.79 -12.84
C ASN A 275 -22.39 -16.66 -11.69
N ASP A 276 -23.06 -16.08 -10.69
CA ASP A 276 -23.66 -16.85 -9.59
C ASP A 276 -25.16 -17.08 -9.83
N GLU A 277 -25.57 -18.35 -9.90
CA GLU A 277 -26.99 -18.74 -9.98
C GLU A 277 -27.74 -18.60 -8.65
N HIS A 278 -27.02 -18.40 -7.54
CA HIS A 278 -27.61 -18.23 -6.21
C HIS A 278 -27.85 -16.76 -5.91
N HIS A 279 -29.12 -16.34 -5.98
CA HIS A 279 -29.53 -14.99 -5.57
C HIS A 279 -29.19 -14.72 -4.09
N LEU A 280 -28.78 -13.49 -3.76
CA LEU A 280 -28.47 -13.08 -2.38
C LEU A 280 -29.62 -13.32 -1.41
N CYS A 281 -30.87 -13.24 -1.87
CA CYS A 281 -32.06 -13.63 -1.11
C CYS A 281 -31.94 -15.00 -0.43
N SER A 282 -31.30 -15.99 -1.09
CA SER A 282 -31.10 -17.33 -0.50
C SER A 282 -30.12 -17.33 0.68
N TRP A 283 -29.10 -16.47 0.63
CA TRP A 283 -28.15 -16.28 1.73
C TRP A 283 -28.79 -15.50 2.86
N LEU A 284 -29.56 -14.47 2.56
CA LEU A 284 -30.28 -13.66 3.55
C LEU A 284 -31.31 -14.48 4.36
N VAL A 285 -31.98 -15.44 3.71
CA VAL A 285 -32.85 -16.41 4.42
C VAL A 285 -32.03 -17.35 5.31
N ARG A 286 -30.85 -17.82 4.86
CA ARG A 286 -29.95 -18.64 5.69
C ARG A 286 -29.35 -17.88 6.88
N MET A 287 -29.22 -16.56 6.78
CA MET A 287 -28.73 -15.68 7.84
C MET A 287 -29.85 -15.20 8.78
N ASP A 288 -31.09 -15.69 8.63
CA ASP A 288 -32.28 -15.25 9.38
C ASP A 288 -32.60 -13.74 9.25
N ILE A 289 -32.12 -13.10 8.17
CA ILE A 289 -32.32 -11.66 7.89
C ILE A 289 -33.66 -11.43 7.17
N LEU A 290 -33.99 -12.31 6.20
CA LEU A 290 -35.28 -12.32 5.53
C LEU A 290 -36.14 -13.47 6.06
N LYS A 291 -37.42 -13.19 6.29
CA LYS A 291 -38.42 -14.17 6.74
C LYS A 291 -39.15 -14.82 5.58
#